data_AF-X0U1G0-F1
#
_entry.id   AF-X0U1G0-F1
#
_cell.length_a   1.000
_cell.length_b   1.000
_cell.length_c   1.000
_cell.angle_alpha   90.00
_cell.angle_beta   90.00
_cell.angle_gamma   90.00
#
_symmetry.space_group_name_H-M   'P 1'
#
loop_
_entity.id
_entity.type
_entity.pdbx_description
1 polymer ?
#
loop_
_entity_poly.entity_id
_entity_poly.type
_entity_poly.pdbx_seq_one_letter_code
_entity_poly.pdbx_strand_id
1 'polypeptide(L)' 'MRKLYGTQLRLPIFRTVRCPDCGGPLVHGEGCICCPVCGFSRCG' A
#
# COMPACT_ATOMS: atom_id res chain seq x y z
N MET A 1 -27.35 19.85 22.78
CA MET A 1 -27.16 19.92 21.32
C MET A 1 -25.68 20.09 21.01
N ARG A 2 -24.94 19.00 20.77
CA ARG A 2 -23.59 19.00 20.17
C ARG A 2 -23.39 17.66 19.45
N LYS A 3 -23.89 17.57 18.21
CA LYS A 3 -23.63 16.43 17.32
C LYS A 3 -22.17 16.52 16.87
N LEU A 4 -21.31 15.62 17.35
CA LEU A 4 -19.98 15.39 16.78
C LEU A 4 -20.18 14.64 15.46
N TYR A 5 -20.43 15.37 14.37
CA TYR A 5 -20.31 14.82 13.03
C TYR A 5 -18.81 14.66 12.75
N GLY A 6 -18.27 13.49 13.09
CA GLY A 6 -16.94 13.10 12.65
C GLY A 6 -16.95 13.02 11.13
N THR A 7 -16.46 14.06 10.46
CA THR A 7 -16.15 14.02 9.03
C THR A 7 -15.04 12.99 8.85
N GLN A 8 -15.45 11.77 8.52
CA GLN A 8 -14.57 10.69 8.08
C GLN A 8 -13.89 11.16 6.79
N LEU A 9 -12.75 11.84 6.90
CA LEU A 9 -11.85 12.06 5.78
C LEU A 9 -11.46 10.67 5.28
N ARG A 10 -12.16 10.20 4.24
CA ARG A 10 -11.69 9.11 3.39
C ARG A 10 -10.50 9.66 2.61
N LEU A 11 -9.37 9.85 3.31
CA LEU A 11 -8.08 9.84 2.66
C LEU A 11 -8.08 8.56 1.82
N PRO A 12 -7.85 8.63 0.50
CA PRO A 12 -7.58 7.41 -0.24
C PRO A 12 -6.46 6.77 0.55
N ILE A 13 -6.69 5.56 1.06
CA ILE A 13 -5.64 4.73 1.61
C ILE A 13 -4.72 4.59 0.41
N PHE A 14 -3.74 5.49 0.30
CA PHE A 14 -2.69 5.42 -0.67
C PHE A 14 -2.07 4.11 -0.28
N ARG A 15 -2.44 3.05 -1.01
CA ARG A 15 -1.95 1.70 -0.77
C ARG A 15 -0.50 1.82 -1.13
N THR A 16 0.29 2.30 -0.18
CA THR A 16 1.74 2.23 -0.24
C THR A 16 1.97 0.75 -0.40
N VAL A 17 2.28 0.34 -1.63
CA VAL A 17 2.39 -1.06 -1.99
C VAL A 17 3.67 -1.50 -1.29
N ARG A 18 3.52 -1.93 -0.05
CA ARG A 18 4.57 -2.56 0.73
C ARG A 18 4.49 -4.04 0.46
N CYS A 19 5.64 -4.70 0.53
CA CYS A 19 5.69 -6.13 0.37
C CYS A 19 4.79 -6.80 1.42
N PRO A 20 3.86 -7.69 1.04
CA PRO A 20 2.96 -8.35 1.98
C PRO A 20 3.70 -9.32 2.92
N ASP A 21 4.87 -9.83 2.51
CA ASP A 21 5.66 -10.77 3.30
C ASP A 21 6.55 -10.08 4.34
N CYS A 22 7.30 -9.04 3.94
CA CYS A 22 8.30 -8.41 4.80
C CYS A 22 8.02 -6.95 5.15
N GLY A 23 6.99 -6.33 4.58
CA GLY A 23 6.70 -4.90 4.75
C GLY A 23 7.71 -3.96 4.09
N GLY A 24 8.67 -4.51 3.33
CA GLY A 24 9.69 -3.76 2.60
C GLY A 24 9.14 -2.95 1.43
N PRO A 25 9.97 -2.08 0.83
CA PRO A 25 9.59 -1.34 -0.37
C PRO A 25 9.35 -2.30 -1.53
N LEU A 26 8.35 -2.00 -2.36
CA LEU A 26 8.16 -2.65 -3.65
C LEU A 26 8.60 -1.70 -4.77
N VAL A 27 9.35 -2.24 -5.72
CA VAL A 27 9.77 -1.57 -6.94
C VAL A 27 8.94 -2.08 -8.11
N HIS A 28 8.49 -1.19 -8.98
CA HIS A 28 7.75 -1.54 -10.19
C HIS A 28 8.75 -1.75 -11.33
N GLY A 29 8.74 -2.93 -11.94
CA GLY A 29 9.46 -3.29 -13.16
C GLY A 29 8.52 -3.37 -14.37
N GLU A 30 8.82 -4.27 -15.31
CA GLU A 30 8.08 -4.54 -16.56
C GLU A 30 6.64 -5.08 -16.31
N GLY A 31 5.77 -4.29 -15.68
CA GLY A 31 4.40 -4.70 -15.31
C GLY A 31 4.32 -5.55 -14.03
N CYS A 32 5.44 -5.80 -13.37
CA CYS A 32 5.48 -6.54 -12.11
C CYS A 32 6.00 -5.68 -10.95
N ILE A 33 5.50 -5.94 -9.74
CA ILE A 33 6.04 -5.39 -8.50
C ILE A 33 6.98 -6.41 -7.85
N CYS A 34 8.19 -5.99 -7.52
CA CYS A 34 9.21 -6.83 -6.91
C CYS A 34 9.69 -6.23 -5.58
N CYS A 35 9.99 -7.06 -4.59
CA CYS A 35 10.59 -6.66 -3.32
C CYS A 35 12.07 -7.04 -3.31
N PRO A 36 13.01 -6.08 -3.26
CA PRO A 36 14.44 -6.38 -3.20
C PRO A 36 14.88 -6.91 -1.82
N VAL A 37 14.00 -6.88 -0.82
CA VAL A 37 14.30 -7.31 0.55
C VAL A 37 14.11 -8.81 0.73
N CYS A 38 12.99 -9.37 0.26
CA CYS A 38 12.66 -10.78 0.42
C CYS A 38 12.50 -11.56 -0.89
N GLY A 39 12.58 -10.89 -2.05
CA GLY A 39 12.40 -11.53 -3.36
C GLY A 39 10.95 -11.71 -3.81
N PHE A 40 9.96 -11.18 -3.08
CA PHE A 40 8.55 -11.21 -3.50
C PHE A 40 8.38 -10.59 -4.89
N SER A 41 7.65 -11.23 -5.79
CA SER A 41 7.30 -10.68 -7.10
C SER A 41 5.84 -10.96 -7.43
N ARG A 42 5.10 -9.96 -7.90
CA ARG A 42 3.72 -10.11 -8.40
C ARG A 42 3.53 -9.30 -9.67
N CYS A 43 3.12 -9.96 -10.74
CA CYS A 43 2.74 -9.33 -12.00
C CYS A 43 1.23 -9.04 -12.02
N GLY A 44 0.84 -7.96 -12.69
CA GLY A 44 -0.56 -7.54 -12.85
C GLY A 44 -1.06 -7.78 -14.26
#